data_AF-A0A6J0JC21-F1
#
_entry.id   AF-A0A6J0JC21-F1
#
_cell.length_a   1.000
_cell.length_b   1.000
_cell.length_c   1.000
_cell.angle_alpha   90.00
_cell.angle_beta   90.00
_cell.angle_gamma   90.00
#
_symmetry.space_group_name_H-M   'P 1'
#
loop_
_entity.id
_entity.type
_entity.pdbx_description
1 polymer ?
#
loop_
_entity_poly.entity_id
_entity_poly.type
_entity_poly.pdbx_seq_one_letter_code
_entity_poly.pdbx_strand_id
1 'polypeptide(L)'
;MTVSFHKYGNYFFPGTGDMYEVGAESGRYYCLNVPLRDGIDDQSYKHLFQPVINQVVDYYQPTCIVLQCGADSLGCDRLGCFNLSIRGHG
;
A
#
# COMPACT_ATOMS: atom_id res chain seq x y z
N MET A 1 11.55 0.70 -8.09
CA MET A 1 10.38 1.48 -7.69
C MET A 1 9.78 0.84 -6.46
N THR A 2 9.36 1.63 -5.47
CA THR A 2 8.66 1.13 -4.28
C THR A 2 7.20 1.55 -4.32
N VAL A 3 6.29 0.65 -3.95
CA VAL A 3 4.85 0.94 -3.83
C VAL A 3 4.39 0.43 -2.47
N SER A 4 3.78 1.29 -1.67
CA SER A 4 3.33 0.95 -0.32
C SER A 4 1.88 1.36 -0.09
N PHE A 5 1.06 0.41 0.36
CA PHE A 5 -0.32 0.63 0.81
C PHE A 5 -0.35 0.45 2.31
N HIS A 6 -0.71 1.49 3.07
CA HIS A 6 -0.57 1.47 4.51
C HIS A 6 -1.51 2.44 5.20
N LYS A 7 -1.76 2.19 6.48
CA LYS A 7 -2.44 3.16 7.35
C LYS A 7 -1.56 4.39 7.52
N TYR A 8 -2.13 5.57 7.31
CA TYR A 8 -1.43 6.85 7.51
C TYR A 8 -2.25 7.84 8.37
N GLY A 9 -1.57 8.73 9.08
CA GLY A 9 -2.17 9.75 9.96
C GLY A 9 -2.28 9.36 11.44
N ASN A 10 -2.56 10.36 12.29
CA ASN A 10 -2.67 10.25 13.76
C ASN A 10 -1.45 9.62 14.44
N TYR A 11 -0.23 9.92 13.97
CA TYR A 11 1.03 9.34 14.48
C TYR A 11 1.08 7.81 14.44
N PHE A 12 0.23 7.16 13.63
CA PHE A 12 0.31 5.72 13.43
C PHE A 12 1.70 5.37 12.87
N PHE A 13 2.36 4.38 13.46
CA PHE A 13 3.75 4.07 13.15
C PHE A 13 3.94 3.73 11.66
N PRO A 14 5.02 4.18 11.01
CA PRO A 14 6.12 5.01 11.52
C PRO A 14 5.86 6.52 11.43
N GLY A 15 4.69 6.95 10.97
CA GLY A 15 4.35 8.38 10.78
C GLY A 15 4.86 8.98 9.45
N THR A 16 5.28 8.14 8.50
CA THR A 16 5.72 8.53 7.14
C THR A 16 4.86 7.85 6.08
N GLY A 17 5.04 8.22 4.81
CA GLY A 17 4.32 7.64 3.69
C GLY A 17 3.12 8.47 3.23
N ASP A 18 3.19 9.81 3.37
CA ASP A 18 2.19 10.65 2.72
C ASP A 18 2.28 10.51 1.19
N MET A 19 1.17 10.76 0.50
CA MET A 19 1.08 10.66 -0.97
C MET A 19 2.06 11.60 -1.70
N TYR A 20 2.56 12.64 -1.02
CA TYR A 20 3.52 13.60 -1.57
C TYR A 20 4.98 13.13 -1.47
N GLU A 21 5.27 12.06 -0.73
CA GLU A 21 6.59 11.46 -0.62
C GLU A 21 6.91 10.62 -1.86
N VAL A 22 7.20 11.29 -2.98
CA VAL A 22 7.33 10.65 -4.30
C VAL A 22 8.77 10.29 -4.69
N GLY A 23 9.71 10.30 -3.74
CA GLY A 23 11.14 10.14 -4.00
C GLY A 23 11.82 11.45 -4.44
N ALA A 24 13.13 11.40 -4.65
CA ALA A 24 13.96 12.57 -4.93
C ALA A 24 14.95 12.31 -6.08
N GLU A 25 15.49 13.38 -6.66
CA GLU A 25 16.48 13.34 -7.75
C GLU A 25 16.03 12.43 -8.90
N SER A 26 16.90 11.54 -9.39
CA SER A 26 16.57 10.54 -10.42
C SER A 26 15.49 9.55 -9.97
N GLY A 27 15.26 9.42 -8.67
CA GLY A 27 14.21 8.58 -8.08
C GLY A 27 12.86 9.27 -7.89
N ARG A 28 12.72 10.54 -8.30
CA ARG A 28 11.43 11.23 -8.26
C ARG A 28 10.41 10.50 -9.13
N TYR A 29 9.24 10.22 -8.56
CA TYR A 29 8.16 9.38 -9.09
C TYR A 29 8.46 7.86 -9.13
N TYR A 30 9.57 7.41 -8.53
CA TYR A 30 9.86 5.98 -8.35
C TYR A 30 9.62 5.50 -6.90
N CYS A 31 8.96 6.32 -6.09
CA CYS A 31 8.36 5.94 -4.81
C CYS A 31 6.88 6.33 -4.85
N LEU A 32 5.99 5.37 -4.58
CA LEU A 32 4.54 5.57 -4.56
C LEU A 32 4.00 5.13 -3.21
N ASN A 33 3.34 6.06 -2.52
CA ASN A 33 2.67 5.81 -1.25
C ASN A 33 1.16 5.97 -1.41
N VAL A 34 0.43 4.99 -0.88
CA VAL A 34 -1.04 4.98 -0.84
C VAL A 34 -1.48 5.04 0.62
N PRO A 35 -1.66 6.26 1.17
CA PRO A 35 -2.11 6.46 2.54
C PRO A 35 -3.60 6.13 2.69
N LEU A 36 -3.92 5.20 3.59
CA LEU A 36 -5.28 4.72 3.86
C LEU A 36 -5.72 5.05 5.29
N ARG A 37 -7.04 4.99 5.52
CA ARG A 37 -7.67 5.16 6.84
C ARG A 37 -8.11 3.82 7.42
N ASP A 38 -8.48 3.82 8.70
CA ASP A 38 -8.95 2.64 9.43
C ASP A 38 -10.14 1.98 8.73
N GLY A 39 -10.24 0.66 8.89
CA GLY A 39 -11.42 -0.12 8.52
C GLY A 39 -11.61 -0.38 7.03
N ILE A 40 -10.59 -0.16 6.19
CA ILE A 40 -10.69 -0.52 4.76
C ILE A 40 -11.03 -2.00 4.60
N ASP A 41 -11.99 -2.30 3.73
CA ASP A 41 -12.49 -3.63 3.44
C ASP A 41 -11.90 -4.21 2.15
N ASP A 42 -12.16 -5.50 1.91
CA ASP A 42 -11.65 -6.24 0.75
C ASP A 42 -11.98 -5.54 -0.59
N GLN A 43 -13.22 -5.06 -0.74
CA GLN A 43 -13.68 -4.46 -1.98
C GLN A 43 -12.97 -3.14 -2.27
N SER A 44 -12.92 -2.25 -1.27
CA SER A 44 -12.29 -0.95 -1.39
C SER A 44 -10.79 -1.10 -1.62
N TYR A 45 -10.14 -2.02 -0.89
CA TYR A 45 -8.72 -2.29 -1.06
C TYR A 45 -8.43 -2.83 -2.46
N LYS A 46 -9.20 -3.81 -2.94
CA LYS A 46 -9.02 -4.40 -4.28
C LYS A 46 -9.20 -3.38 -5.41
N HIS A 47 -10.24 -2.54 -5.34
CA HIS A 47 -10.51 -1.51 -6.35
C HIS A 47 -9.45 -0.40 -6.38
N LEU A 48 -8.60 -0.30 -5.36
CA LEU A 48 -7.48 0.62 -5.33
C LEU A 48 -6.18 -0.11 -5.74
N PHE A 49 -5.90 -1.25 -5.13
CA PHE A 49 -4.69 -2.05 -5.36
C PHE A 49 -4.54 -2.46 -6.82
N GLN A 50 -5.58 -3.04 -7.42
CA GLN A 50 -5.46 -3.60 -8.78
C GLN A 50 -5.18 -2.52 -9.85
N PRO A 51 -5.92 -1.39 -9.92
CA PRO A 51 -5.62 -0.36 -10.91
C PRO A 51 -4.25 0.27 -10.71
N VAL A 52 -3.85 0.56 -9.46
CA VAL A 52 -2.54 1.14 -9.16
C VAL A 52 -1.42 0.21 -9.58
N ILE A 53 -1.46 -1.06 -9.19
CA ILE A 53 -0.42 -2.04 -9.55
C ILE A 53 -0.41 -2.31 -11.05
N ASN A 54 -1.57 -2.38 -11.72
CA ASN A 54 -1.62 -2.54 -13.17
C ASN A 54 -0.90 -1.40 -13.90
N GLN A 55 -1.17 -0.14 -13.53
CA GLN A 55 -0.48 1.02 -14.12
C GLN A 55 1.01 1.04 -13.77
N VAL A 56 1.35 0.71 -12.53
CA VAL A 56 2.75 0.58 -12.10
C VAL A 56 3.50 -0.42 -12.97
N VAL A 57 2.95 -1.61 -13.19
CA VAL A 57 3.60 -2.64 -14.01
C VAL A 57 3.74 -2.16 -15.46
N ASP A 58 2.68 -1.59 -16.04
CA ASP A 58 2.67 -1.10 -17.43
C ASP A 58 3.70 0.02 -17.69
N TYR A 59 3.82 0.98 -16.77
CA TYR A 59 4.76 2.10 -16.95
C TYR A 59 6.19 1.76 -16.52
N TYR A 60 6.35 1.06 -15.39
CA TYR A 60 7.68 0.78 -14.84
C TYR A 60 8.35 -0.41 -15.50
N GLN A 61 7.57 -1.33 -16.09
CA GLN A 61 8.05 -2.53 -16.78
C GLN A 61 9.07 -3.33 -15.93
N PRO A 62 8.71 -3.74 -14.68
CA PRO A 62 9.63 -4.46 -13.81
C PRO A 62 9.98 -5.84 -14.38
N THR A 63 11.26 -6.20 -14.37
CA THR A 63 11.71 -7.55 -14.74
C THR A 63 11.64 -8.55 -13.59
N CYS A 64 11.47 -8.07 -12.36
CA CYS A 64 11.30 -8.86 -11.15
C CYS A 64 10.39 -8.11 -10.17
N ILE A 65 9.58 -8.85 -9.42
CA ILE A 65 8.68 -8.32 -8.39
C ILE A 65 9.04 -8.96 -7.06
N VAL A 66 9.15 -8.13 -6.02
CA VAL A 66 9.22 -8.56 -4.63
C VAL A 66 7.95 -8.07 -3.94
N LEU A 67 7.22 -8.98 -3.31
CA LEU A 67 5.96 -8.70 -2.63
C LEU A 67 6.09 -9.03 -1.15
N GLN A 68 5.88 -8.02 -0.30
CA GLN A 68 5.74 -8.21 1.13
C GLN A 68 4.27 -8.43 1.46
N CYS A 69 3.95 -9.52 2.18
CA CYS A 69 2.59 -9.90 2.55
C CYS A 69 2.39 -9.81 4.08
N GLY A 70 2.48 -8.59 4.62
CA GLY A 70 2.27 -8.33 6.04
C GLY A 70 0.82 -8.61 6.45
N ALA A 71 0.62 -9.63 7.29
CA ALA A 71 -0.70 -10.07 7.70
C ALA A 71 -1.36 -9.18 8.78
N ASP A 72 -0.69 -8.12 9.24
CA ASP A 72 -1.25 -7.12 10.17
C ASP A 72 -2.34 -6.25 9.51
N SER A 73 -2.46 -6.29 8.18
CA SER A 73 -3.59 -5.70 7.46
C SER A 73 -4.91 -6.49 7.60
N LEU A 74 -4.88 -7.70 8.18
CA LEU A 74 -6.08 -8.49 8.43
C LEU A 74 -6.95 -7.86 9.52
N GLY A 75 -8.27 -8.04 9.39
CA GLY A 75 -9.20 -7.74 10.45
C GLY A 75 -8.88 -8.55 11.72
N CYS A 76 -9.12 -7.92 12.87
CA CYS A 76 -8.83 -8.46 14.20
C CYS A 76 -7.34 -8.65 14.54
N ASP A 77 -6.41 -8.09 13.76
CA ASP A 77 -5.01 -8.00 14.16
C ASP A 77 -4.83 -7.16 15.45
N ARG A 78 -3.77 -7.45 16.22
CA ARG A 78 -3.49 -6.77 17.49
C ARG A 78 -3.04 -5.31 17.31
N LEU A 79 -2.34 -5.01 16.23
CA LEU A 79 -1.73 -3.70 15.96
C LEU A 79 -2.37 -3.01 14.75
N GLY A 80 -2.78 -3.78 13.76
CA GLY A 80 -3.46 -3.33 12.56
C GLY A 80 -4.87 -2.82 12.83
N CYS A 81 -5.28 -1.86 12.02
CA CYS A 81 -6.59 -1.23 12.09
C CYS A 81 -7.36 -1.31 10.77
N PHE A 82 -6.96 -2.21 9.87
CA PHE A 82 -7.71 -2.55 8.67
C PHE A 82 -8.72 -3.66 8.93
N ASN A 83 -9.54 -3.98 7.93
CA ASN A 83 -10.59 -4.98 8.03
C ASN A 83 -10.57 -5.96 6.84
N LEU A 84 -9.37 -6.35 6.41
CA LEU A 84 -9.23 -7.33 5.33
C LEU A 84 -9.52 -8.74 5.83
N SER A 85 -10.23 -9.52 5.01
CA SER A 85 -10.31 -10.96 5.19
C SER A 85 -9.06 -11.64 4.63
N ILE A 86 -8.81 -12.90 5.03
CA ILE A 86 -7.73 -13.70 4.43
C ILE A 86 -7.92 -13.85 2.91
N ARG A 87 -9.17 -13.86 2.42
CA ARG A 87 -9.48 -13.94 0.99
C ARG A 87 -9.27 -12.61 0.25
N GLY A 88 -9.41 -11.47 0.93
CA GLY A 88 -9.09 -10.17 0.35
C GLY A 88 -7.60 -9.88 0.37
N HIS A 89 -6.89 -10.42 1.36
CA HIS A 89 -5.44 -10.30 1.48
C HIS A 89 -4.65 -11.14 0.46
N GLY A 90 -5.20 -12.29 0.05
CA GLY A 90 -4.62 -13.17 -0.98
C GLY A 90 -5.16 -12.89 -2.38
#